data_AF-A0A4S0IA55-F1
#
_entry.id   AF-A0A4S0IA55-F1
#
_cell.length_a   1.000
_cell.length_b   1.000
_cell.length_c   1.000
_cell.angle_alpha   90.00
_cell.angle_beta   90.00
_cell.angle_gamma   90.00
#
_symmetry.space_group_name_H-M   'P 1'
#
loop_
_entity.id
_entity.type
_entity.pdbx_description
1 polymer ?
#
loop_
_entity_poly.entity_id
_entity_poly.type
_entity_poly.pdbx_seq_one_letter_code
_entity_poly.pdbx_strand_id
1 'polypeptide(L)'
;RFAEAMGTFEKTDRIDAAVIADYASIKQIVPTVPPSAAQQRLKALVSRLSQVSGDITVNKQRKSATTDAETLASLSTVLACLKREEKRLAGEVASL
;
A
#
# COMPACT_ATOMS: atom_id res chain seq x y z
N ARG A 1 10.28 -28.45 -6.44
CA ARG A 1 10.29 -28.53 -7.91
C ARG A 1 9.14 -29.45 -8.31
N PHE A 2 7.95 -28.90 -8.57
CA PHE A 2 6.73 -29.70 -8.86
C PHE A 2 6.57 -29.93 -10.37
N ALA A 3 6.84 -28.90 -11.18
CA ALA A 3 6.82 -28.98 -12.64
C ALA A 3 7.86 -29.97 -13.22
N GLU A 4 9.05 -30.07 -12.61
CA GLU A 4 10.08 -31.03 -13.05
C GLU A 4 9.73 -32.49 -12.76
N ALA A 5 8.85 -32.76 -11.79
CA ALA A 5 8.39 -34.11 -11.49
C ALA A 5 7.25 -34.58 -12.44
N MET A 6 6.65 -33.66 -13.21
CA MET A 6 5.49 -33.92 -14.09
C MET A 6 5.85 -34.12 -15.57
N GLY A 7 7.14 -34.00 -15.95
CA GLY A 7 7.64 -34.47 -17.25
C GLY A 7 7.25 -33.66 -18.50
N THR A 8 6.89 -32.38 -18.38
CA THR A 8 6.48 -31.55 -19.54
C THR A 8 7.38 -30.33 -19.74
N PHE A 9 8.08 -30.31 -20.89
CA PHE A 9 9.12 -29.33 -21.25
C PHE A 9 8.63 -28.13 -22.08
N GLU A 10 7.31 -27.92 -22.20
CA GLU A 10 6.76 -26.74 -22.88
C GLU A 10 5.95 -25.87 -21.90
N LYS A 11 6.46 -24.68 -21.60
CA LYS A 11 5.75 -23.65 -20.82
C LYS A 11 4.67 -23.02 -21.70
N THR A 12 3.44 -23.48 -21.55
CA THR A 12 2.25 -22.81 -22.08
C THR A 12 1.34 -22.44 -20.93
N ASP A 13 0.60 -21.33 -21.03
CA ASP A 13 -0.30 -20.84 -19.97
C ASP A 13 -1.28 -21.92 -19.49
N ARG A 14 -1.67 -22.84 -20.38
CA ARG A 14 -2.55 -23.98 -20.06
C ARG A 14 -1.88 -25.02 -19.16
N ILE A 15 -0.60 -25.31 -19.38
CA ILE A 15 0.18 -26.24 -18.54
C ILE A 15 0.46 -25.59 -17.19
N ASP A 16 0.84 -24.31 -17.18
CA ASP A 16 1.08 -23.58 -15.93
C ASP A 16 -0.20 -23.47 -15.09
N ALA A 17 -1.35 -23.21 -15.72
CA ALA A 17 -2.64 -23.19 -15.03
C ALA A 17 -3.00 -24.56 -14.42
N ALA A 18 -2.76 -25.66 -15.14
CA ALA A 18 -3.00 -27.01 -14.64
C ALA A 18 -2.09 -27.35 -13.46
N VAL A 19 -0.80 -27.03 -13.56
CA VAL A 19 0.17 -27.23 -12.47
C VAL A 19 -0.18 -26.40 -11.23
N ILE A 20 -0.66 -25.16 -11.40
CA ILE A 20 -1.14 -24.31 -10.30
C ILE A 20 -2.39 -24.93 -9.66
N ALA A 21 -3.33 -25.45 -10.45
CA ALA A 21 -4.55 -26.09 -9.95
C ALA A 21 -4.24 -27.38 -9.18
N ASP A 22 -3.36 -28.23 -9.71
CA ASP A 22 -2.92 -29.46 -9.05
C ASP A 22 -2.19 -29.15 -7.75
N TYR A 23 -1.30 -28.16 -7.75
CA TYR A 23 -0.62 -27.70 -6.56
C TYR A 23 -1.61 -27.17 -5.51
N ALA A 24 -2.59 -26.37 -5.91
CA ALA A 24 -3.63 -25.85 -5.01
C ALA A 24 -4.49 -26.96 -4.41
N SER A 25 -4.82 -27.99 -5.19
CA SER A 25 -5.58 -29.16 -4.74
C SER A 25 -4.79 -29.99 -3.72
N ILE A 26 -3.53 -30.31 -4.03
CA ILE A 26 -2.64 -31.10 -3.16
C ILE A 26 -2.33 -30.36 -1.85
N LYS A 27 -2.15 -29.04 -1.92
CA LYS A 27 -1.88 -28.20 -0.75
C LYS A 27 -3.14 -27.75 -0.03
N GLN A 28 -4.33 -28.18 -0.49
CA GLN A 28 -5.62 -27.75 0.05
C GLN A 28 -5.68 -26.22 0.25
N ILE A 29 -5.20 -25.48 -0.75
CA ILE A 29 -5.16 -24.02 -0.68
C ILE A 29 -6.60 -23.52 -0.69
N VAL A 30 -7.02 -22.95 0.43
CA VAL A 30 -8.33 -22.29 0.52
C VAL A 30 -8.21 -20.90 -0.10
N PRO A 31 -9.12 -20.51 -1.02
CA PRO A 31 -9.15 -19.17 -1.56
C PRO A 31 -9.21 -18.14 -0.44
N THR A 32 -8.35 -17.12 -0.50
CA THR A 32 -8.44 -16.01 0.43
C THR A 32 -9.75 -15.27 0.18
N VAL A 33 -10.60 -15.18 1.21
CA VAL A 33 -11.86 -14.43 1.13
C VAL A 33 -11.55 -12.98 0.79
N PRO A 34 -12.34 -12.33 -0.10
CA PRO A 34 -12.19 -10.90 -0.37
C PRO A 34 -12.20 -10.10 0.93
N PRO A 35 -11.39 -9.02 1.01
CA PRO A 35 -11.30 -8.24 2.23
C PRO A 35 -12.67 -7.64 2.59
N SER A 36 -13.01 -7.70 3.87
CA SER A 36 -14.23 -7.07 4.40
C SER A 36 -14.22 -5.56 4.17
N ALA A 37 -15.38 -4.91 4.27
CA ALA A 37 -15.47 -3.45 4.16
C ALA A 37 -14.55 -2.73 5.16
N ALA A 38 -14.41 -3.26 6.38
CA ALA A 38 -13.50 -2.73 7.39
C ALA A 38 -12.03 -2.87 6.97
N GLN A 39 -11.62 -4.02 6.42
CA GLN A 39 -10.26 -4.25 5.92
C GLN A 39 -9.93 -3.34 4.72
N GLN A 40 -10.89 -3.15 3.80
CA GLN A 40 -10.73 -2.24 2.67
C GLN A 40 -10.58 -0.78 3.14
N ARG A 41 -11.40 -0.37 4.11
CA ARG A 41 -11.34 0.98 4.71
C ARG A 41 -10.01 1.21 5.42
N LEU A 42 -9.57 0.26 6.23
CA LEU A 42 -8.28 0.32 6.93
C LEU A 42 -7.12 0.45 5.93
N LYS A 43 -7.11 -0.36 4.86
CA LYS A 43 -6.10 -0.28 3.80
C LYS A 43 -6.08 1.10 3.14
N ALA A 44 -7.24 1.68 2.84
CA ALA A 44 -7.34 3.01 2.26
C ALA A 44 -6.79 4.09 3.20
N LEU A 45 -7.12 4.00 4.51
CA LEU A 45 -6.64 4.93 5.52
C LEU A 45 -5.12 4.86 5.70
N VAL A 46 -4.56 3.66 5.83
CA VAL A 46 -3.11 3.46 5.96
C VAL A 46 -2.36 3.96 4.71
N SER A 47 -2.89 3.67 3.52
CA SER A 47 -2.33 4.17 2.27
C SER A 47 -2.33 5.70 2.24
N ARG A 48 -3.45 6.33 2.63
CA ARG A 48 -3.53 7.79 2.68
C ARG A 48 -2.61 8.40 3.74
N LEU A 49 -2.51 7.80 4.91
CA LEU A 49 -1.62 8.24 5.98
C LEU A 49 -0.16 8.25 5.49
N SER A 50 0.28 7.18 4.82
CA SER A 50 1.61 7.10 4.22
C SER A 50 1.89 8.22 3.22
N GLN A 51 0.92 8.54 2.35
CA GLN A 51 1.05 9.65 1.40
C GLN A 51 1.21 10.99 2.12
N VAL A 52 0.38 11.27 3.13
CA VAL A 52 0.43 12.53 3.89
C VAL A 52 1.76 12.68 4.62
N SER A 53 2.28 11.61 5.24
CA SER A 53 3.61 11.64 5.87
C SER A 53 4.73 11.88 4.85
N GLY A 54 4.60 11.35 3.63
CA GLY A 54 5.47 11.66 2.50
C GLY A 54 5.43 13.14 2.12
N ASP A 55 4.23 13.70 1.95
CA ASP A 55 4.03 15.11 1.62
C ASP A 55 4.60 16.05 2.70
N ILE A 56 4.47 15.69 3.98
CA ILE A 56 5.08 16.42 5.10
C ILE A 56 6.59 16.46 4.95
N THR A 57 7.20 15.32 4.59
CA THR A 57 8.65 15.21 4.44
C THR A 57 9.14 16.11 3.30
N VAL A 58 8.49 16.04 2.15
CA VAL A 58 8.80 16.89 0.97
C VAL A 58 8.66 18.37 1.30
N ASN A 59 7.57 18.78 1.98
CA ASN A 59 7.36 20.19 2.30
C ASN A 59 8.33 20.71 3.38
N LYS A 60 8.77 19.86 4.32
CA LYS A 60 9.86 20.22 5.26
C LYS A 60 11.16 20.47 4.51
N GLN A 61 11.53 19.60 3.58
CA GLN A 61 12.75 19.75 2.77
C GLN A 61 12.70 21.03 1.92
N ARG A 62 11.57 21.30 1.26
CA ARG A 62 11.36 22.55 0.52
C ARG A 62 11.49 23.78 1.42
N LYS A 63 10.92 23.72 2.62
CA LYS A 63 11.01 24.82 3.60
C LYS A 63 12.44 25.06 4.05
N SER A 64 13.25 24.02 4.26
CA SER A 64 14.67 24.18 4.60
C SER A 64 15.54 24.68 3.45
N ALA A 65 15.09 24.54 2.20
CA ALA A 65 15.85 24.91 1.01
C ALA A 65 15.58 26.35 0.51
N THR A 66 14.62 27.05 1.10
CA THR A 66 14.25 28.42 0.68
C THR A 66 14.48 29.42 1.81
N THR A 67 14.81 30.65 1.44
CA THR A 67 14.93 31.82 2.33
C THR A 67 13.84 32.86 2.05
N ASP A 68 13.06 32.68 0.99
CA ASP A 68 11.99 33.61 0.62
C ASP A 68 10.85 33.58 1.64
N ALA A 69 10.50 34.75 2.19
CA ALA A 69 9.57 34.87 3.31
C ALA A 69 8.14 34.44 2.94
N GLU A 70 7.68 34.78 1.74
CA GLU A 70 6.35 34.41 1.25
C GLU A 70 6.24 32.89 1.06
N THR A 71 7.26 32.29 0.44
CA THR A 71 7.36 30.84 0.26
C THR A 71 7.42 30.12 1.60
N LEU A 72 8.20 30.63 2.57
CA LEU A 72 8.27 30.07 3.93
C LEU A 72 6.91 30.09 4.64
N ALA A 73 6.15 31.18 4.51
CA ALA A 73 4.81 31.31 5.09
C ALA A 73 3.82 30.34 4.43
N SER A 74 3.85 30.24 3.09
CA SER A 74 3.04 29.29 2.32
C SER A 74 3.32 27.84 2.73
N LEU A 75 4.59 27.43 2.76
CA LEU A 75 4.99 26.08 3.16
C LEU A 75 4.63 25.75 4.61
N SER A 76 4.70 26.75 5.50
CA SER A 76 4.30 26.58 6.90
C SER A 76 2.80 26.32 7.04
N THR A 77 1.98 27.04 6.24
CA THR A 77 0.53 26.82 6.16
C THR A 77 0.19 25.42 5.65
N VAL A 78 0.84 24.98 4.57
CA VAL A 78 0.66 23.63 4.02
C VAL A 78 1.06 22.56 5.04
N LEU A 79 2.21 22.70 5.70
CA LEU A 79 2.67 21.77 6.73
C LEU A 79 1.70 21.69 7.92
N ALA A 80 1.12 22.81 8.34
CA ALA A 80 0.13 22.81 9.41
C ALA A 80 -1.14 22.04 9.01
N CYS A 81 -1.59 22.19 7.77
CA CYS A 81 -2.72 21.43 7.22
C CYS A 81 -2.42 19.92 7.20
N LEU A 82 -1.29 19.53 6.62
CA LEU A 82 -0.90 18.12 6.49
C LEU A 82 -0.73 17.43 7.85
N LYS A 83 -0.15 18.12 8.86
CA LYS A 83 -0.01 17.57 10.22
C LYS A 83 -1.36 17.31 10.90
N ARG A 84 -2.35 18.19 10.69
CA ARG A 84 -3.70 17.95 11.23
C ARG A 84 -4.35 16.74 10.58
N GLU A 85 -4.18 16.61 9.27
CA GLU A 85 -4.70 15.48 8.51
C GLU A 85 -4.03 14.16 8.91
N GLU A 86 -2.71 14.14 9.08
CA GLU A 86 -1.96 12.99 9.60
C GLU A 86 -2.51 12.52 10.95
N LYS A 87 -2.74 13.45 11.88
CA LYS A 87 -3.31 13.14 13.21
C LYS A 87 -4.73 12.59 13.10
N ARG A 88 -5.57 13.15 12.23
CA ARG A 88 -6.94 12.68 12.01
C ARG A 88 -6.95 11.25 11.46
N LEU A 89 -6.15 10.99 10.41
CA LEU A 89 -6.05 9.67 9.79
C LEU A 89 -5.49 8.63 10.76
N ALA A 90 -4.45 8.97 11.53
CA ALA A 90 -3.90 8.07 12.54
C ALA A 90 -4.92 7.74 13.63
N GLY A 91 -5.74 8.72 14.04
CA GLY A 91 -6.85 8.49 14.97
C GLY A 91 -7.91 7.55 14.41
N GLU A 92 -8.29 7.71 13.14
CA GLU A 92 -9.23 6.81 12.47
C GLU A 92 -8.69 5.38 12.33
N VAL A 93 -7.40 5.24 11.97
CA VAL A 93 -6.72 3.93 11.91
C VAL A 93 -6.74 3.25 13.27
N ALA A 94 -6.48 3.98 14.36
CA ALA A 94 -6.48 3.43 15.71
C ALA A 94 -7.89 3.06 16.24
N SER A 95 -8.95 3.54 15.60
CA SER A 95 -10.35 3.31 16.01
C SER A 95 -11.05 2.19 15.24
N LEU A 96 -10.38 1.58 14.26
CA LEU A 96 -10.87 0.45 13.45
C LEU A 96 -10.29 -0.87 13.96
#